data_AF-A0A1Q6QWR0-F1
#
_entry.id   AF-A0A1Q6QWR0-F1
#
_cell.length_a   1.000
_cell.length_b   1.000
_cell.length_c   1.000
_cell.angle_alpha   90.00
_cell.angle_beta   90.00
_cell.angle_gamma   90.00
#
_symmetry.space_group_name_H-M   'P 1'
#
loop_
_entity.id
_entity.type
_entity.pdbx_description
1 polymer ?
#
loop_
_entity_poly.entity_id
_entity_poly.type
_entity_poly.pdbx_seq_one_letter_code
_entity_poly.pdbx_strand_id
1 'polypeptide(L)'
;MKKIIIILTMLTSILIYNEFKNNEVIIPDTAIRLRVIPNSNSSLDQSMKNKVKKYLEKNTYATLSNVTDIEEARTKINDSLSNLDININKIFKDNKYNMEYTVDFGYNYFPEKKYRGLKYEEGYYESLVITIGEGKGDNWWCVLFPNLCLVDLENKTNVEYKSWIVEQINKIF
;
A
#
# COMPACT_ATOMS: atom_id res chain seq x y z
N MET A 1 17.51 -9.55 45.51
CA MET A 1 16.56 -8.58 44.93
C MET A 1 17.09 -7.97 43.62
N LYS A 2 18.23 -7.25 43.61
CA LYS A 2 18.80 -6.65 42.37
C LYS A 2 19.02 -7.65 41.22
N LYS A 3 19.54 -8.85 41.50
CA LYS A 3 19.76 -9.91 40.48
C LYS A 3 18.45 -10.44 39.88
N ILE A 4 17.38 -10.54 40.66
CA ILE A 4 16.06 -10.99 40.20
C ILE A 4 15.43 -9.94 39.28
N ILE A 5 15.57 -8.65 39.63
CA ILE A 5 15.10 -7.54 38.79
C ILE A 5 15.80 -7.53 37.43
N ILE A 6 17.13 -7.72 37.39
CA ILE A 6 17.90 -7.76 36.15
C ILE A 6 17.45 -8.93 35.24
N ILE A 7 17.23 -10.11 35.83
CA ILE A 7 16.75 -11.28 35.08
C ILE A 7 15.35 -11.04 34.51
N LEU A 8 14.43 -10.48 35.30
CA LEU A 8 13.09 -10.13 34.85
C LEU A 8 13.12 -9.10 33.72
N THR A 9 13.95 -8.05 33.82
CA THR A 9 14.09 -7.06 32.73
C THR A 9 14.67 -7.66 31.47
N MET A 10 15.62 -8.59 31.58
CA MET A 10 16.21 -9.24 30.41
C MET A 10 15.21 -10.19 29.74
N LEU A 11 14.41 -10.90 30.53
CA LEU A 11 13.34 -11.78 30.02
C LEU A 11 12.27 -10.98 29.28
N THR A 12 11.81 -9.85 29.85
CA THR A 12 10.82 -8.98 29.18
C THR A 12 11.39 -8.35 27.91
N SER A 13 12.65 -7.90 27.91
CA SER A 13 13.30 -7.42 26.69
C SER A 13 13.39 -8.48 25.60
N ILE A 14 13.66 -9.75 25.95
CA ILE A 14 13.68 -10.87 25.00
C ILE A 14 12.27 -11.13 24.44
N LEU A 15 11.23 -11.10 25.29
CA LEU A 15 9.84 -11.28 24.86
C LEU A 15 9.40 -10.15 23.90
N ILE A 16 9.71 -8.90 24.23
CA ILE A 16 9.42 -7.73 23.38
C ILE A 16 10.20 -7.81 22.06
N TYR A 17 11.47 -8.22 22.09
CA TYR A 17 12.28 -8.39 20.88
C TYR A 17 11.71 -9.47 19.94
N ASN A 18 11.22 -10.58 20.51
CA ASN A 18 10.61 -11.66 19.73
C ASN A 18 9.26 -11.24 19.11
N GLU A 19 8.43 -10.46 19.81
CA GLU A 19 7.22 -9.89 19.19
C GLU A 19 7.55 -8.91 18.06
N PHE A 20 8.56 -8.06 18.24
CA PHE A 20 8.99 -7.11 17.20
C PHE A 20 9.45 -7.81 15.91
N LYS A 21 10.14 -8.95 16.04
CA LYS A 21 10.63 -9.73 14.90
C LYS A 21 9.51 -10.42 14.11
N ASN A 22 8.40 -10.79 14.76
CA ASN A 22 7.33 -11.57 14.14
C ASN A 22 6.30 -10.73 13.35
N ASN A 23 6.46 -9.41 13.27
CA ASN A 23 5.53 -8.51 12.56
C ASN A 23 5.88 -8.27 11.07
N GLU A 24 6.70 -9.12 10.46
CA GLU A 24 6.97 -9.04 9.02
C GLU A 24 5.73 -9.46 8.22
N VAL A 25 5.04 -8.48 7.64
CA VAL A 25 3.93 -8.71 6.71
C VAL A 25 4.51 -9.16 5.37
N ILE A 26 4.35 -10.45 5.07
CA ILE A 26 4.73 -11.07 3.81
C ILE A 26 3.58 -10.87 2.81
N ILE A 27 3.89 -10.38 1.61
CA ILE A 27 2.93 -10.31 0.51
C ILE A 27 2.72 -11.75 0.00
N PRO A 28 1.50 -12.30 0.06
CA PRO A 28 1.25 -13.64 -0.44
C PRO A 28 1.43 -13.67 -1.98
N ASP A 29 1.85 -14.80 -2.53
CA ASP A 29 2.01 -14.96 -3.99
C ASP A 29 0.69 -14.80 -4.75
N THR A 30 -0.43 -15.07 -4.08
CA THR A 30 -1.79 -14.88 -4.59
C THR A 30 -2.27 -13.42 -4.49
N ALA A 31 -1.44 -12.50 -4.01
CA ALA A 31 -1.84 -11.11 -3.87
C ALA A 31 -2.13 -10.45 -5.22
N ILE A 32 -3.19 -9.65 -5.25
CA ILE A 32 -3.47 -8.75 -6.37
C ILE A 32 -2.77 -7.42 -6.10
N ARG A 33 -1.89 -6.99 -7.01
CA ARG A 33 -1.16 -5.72 -6.89
C ARG A 33 -1.88 -4.58 -7.61
N LEU A 34 -1.54 -3.35 -7.26
CA LEU A 34 -1.99 -2.14 -7.94
C LEU A 34 -0.77 -1.32 -8.34
N ARG A 35 -0.75 -0.79 -9.56
CA ARG A 35 0.35 0.05 -10.05
C ARG A 35 -0.16 1.19 -10.92
N VAL A 36 0.43 2.37 -10.74
CA VAL A 36 0.24 3.52 -11.63
C VAL A 36 1.60 3.97 -12.13
N ILE A 37 1.77 3.98 -13.45
CA ILE A 37 2.99 4.38 -14.14
C ILE A 37 2.72 5.70 -14.87
N PRO A 38 3.36 6.81 -14.48
CA PRO A 38 3.22 8.07 -15.20
C PRO A 38 3.99 8.05 -16.51
N ASN A 39 3.62 8.96 -17.40
CA ASN A 39 4.31 9.16 -18.68
C ASN A 39 5.81 9.44 -18.49
N SER A 40 6.17 10.34 -17.56
CA SER A 40 7.56 10.70 -17.25
C SER A 40 7.75 11.14 -15.79
N ASN A 41 8.96 11.62 -15.47
CA ASN A 41 9.31 12.23 -14.18
C ASN A 41 9.09 13.75 -14.12
N SER A 42 8.41 14.34 -15.10
CA SER A 42 8.01 15.75 -15.01
C SER A 42 7.09 15.98 -13.80
N SER A 43 7.14 17.18 -13.21
CA SER A 43 6.28 17.53 -12.09
C SER A 43 4.78 17.40 -12.43
N LEU A 44 4.42 17.64 -13.69
CA LEU A 44 3.05 17.49 -14.18
C LEU A 44 2.62 16.02 -14.17
N ASP A 45 3.43 15.12 -14.75
CA ASP A 45 3.11 13.70 -14.88
C ASP A 45 3.07 13.02 -13.50
N GLN A 46 4.01 13.39 -12.61
CA GLN A 46 4.02 12.92 -11.23
C GLN A 46 2.81 13.41 -10.44
N SER A 47 2.38 14.66 -10.65
CA SER A 47 1.15 15.20 -10.06
C SER A 47 -0.10 14.45 -10.56
N MET A 48 -0.16 14.13 -11.86
CA MET A 48 -1.26 13.36 -12.43
C MET A 48 -1.29 11.91 -11.92
N LYS A 49 -0.15 11.23 -11.83
CA LYS A 49 -0.04 9.94 -11.13
C LYS A 49 -0.62 10.04 -9.72
N ASN A 50 -0.26 11.07 -8.96
CA ASN A 50 -0.71 11.22 -7.59
C ASN A 50 -2.23 11.44 -7.47
N LYS A 51 -2.85 12.11 -8.45
CA LYS A 51 -4.33 12.25 -8.52
C LYS A 51 -5.01 10.92 -8.82
N VAL A 52 -4.50 10.18 -9.81
CA VAL A 52 -5.00 8.83 -10.13
C VAL A 52 -4.82 7.89 -8.95
N LYS A 53 -3.64 7.88 -8.32
CA LYS A 53 -3.35 7.14 -7.09
C LYS A 53 -4.40 7.42 -6.02
N LYS A 54 -4.62 8.69 -5.65
CA LYS A 54 -5.60 9.06 -4.60
C LYS A 54 -7.01 8.59 -4.94
N TYR A 55 -7.40 8.67 -6.21
CA TYR A 55 -8.68 8.15 -6.68
C TYR A 55 -8.77 6.63 -6.49
N LEU A 56 -7.75 5.88 -6.90
CA LEU A 56 -7.71 4.42 -6.74
C LEU A 56 -7.73 4.04 -5.26
N GLU A 57 -6.88 4.65 -4.44
CA GLU A 57 -6.86 4.42 -2.98
C GLU A 57 -8.25 4.63 -2.37
N LYS A 58 -9.01 5.63 -2.81
CA LYS A 58 -10.37 5.84 -2.29
C LYS A 58 -11.37 4.81 -2.79
N ASN A 59 -11.34 4.48 -4.08
CA ASN A 59 -12.41 3.72 -4.73
C ASN A 59 -12.15 2.21 -4.71
N THR A 60 -10.96 1.75 -5.10
CA THR A 60 -10.66 0.32 -5.14
C THR A 60 -10.57 -0.27 -3.73
N TYR A 61 -10.08 0.48 -2.74
CA TYR A 61 -10.08 0.01 -1.35
C TYR A 61 -11.48 -0.03 -0.75
N ALA A 62 -12.34 0.95 -1.04
CA ALA A 62 -13.73 0.91 -0.58
C ALA A 62 -14.48 -0.29 -1.20
N THR A 63 -14.25 -0.59 -2.48
CA THR A 63 -14.84 -1.75 -3.16
C THR A 63 -14.42 -3.08 -2.51
N LEU A 64 -13.20 -3.17 -2.00
CA LEU A 64 -12.62 -4.41 -1.46
C LEU A 64 -12.59 -4.48 0.08
N SER A 65 -13.12 -3.49 0.79
CA SER A 65 -12.90 -3.34 2.24
C SER A 65 -13.39 -4.53 3.08
N ASN A 66 -14.42 -5.24 2.62
CA ASN A 66 -15.04 -6.36 3.32
C ASN A 66 -14.83 -7.69 2.58
N VAL A 67 -13.98 -7.70 1.55
CA VAL A 67 -13.70 -8.89 0.74
C VAL A 67 -12.62 -9.71 1.42
N THR A 68 -12.88 -10.99 1.62
CA THR A 68 -11.92 -11.94 2.20
C THR A 68 -11.55 -13.06 1.24
N ASP A 69 -12.33 -13.23 0.16
CA ASP A 69 -12.10 -14.21 -0.88
C ASP A 69 -11.49 -13.59 -2.14
N ILE A 70 -10.51 -14.27 -2.73
CA ILE A 70 -9.78 -13.76 -3.89
C ILE A 70 -10.62 -13.77 -5.17
N GLU A 71 -11.52 -14.74 -5.35
CA GLU A 71 -12.38 -14.80 -6.54
C GLU A 71 -13.44 -13.69 -6.49
N GLU A 72 -13.97 -13.40 -5.30
CA GLU A 72 -14.82 -12.23 -5.09
C GLU A 72 -14.05 -10.93 -5.38
N ALA A 73 -12.79 -10.83 -4.94
CA ALA A 73 -11.94 -9.67 -5.24
C ALA A 73 -11.75 -9.47 -6.75
N ARG A 74 -11.44 -10.54 -7.49
CA ARG A 74 -11.32 -10.51 -8.96
C ARG A 74 -12.60 -10.06 -9.63
N THR A 75 -13.74 -10.59 -9.19
CA THR A 75 -15.05 -10.24 -9.74
C THR A 75 -15.34 -8.75 -9.54
N LYS A 76 -15.16 -8.25 -8.31
CA LYS A 76 -15.37 -6.84 -7.99
C LYS A 76 -14.42 -5.89 -8.72
N ILE A 77 -13.16 -6.29 -8.90
CA ILE A 77 -12.20 -5.49 -9.67
C ILE A 77 -12.66 -5.43 -11.13
N ASN A 78 -12.99 -6.56 -11.75
CA ASN A 78 -13.50 -6.62 -13.13
C ASN A 78 -14.74 -5.75 -13.33
N ASP A 79 -15.73 -5.88 -12.45
CA ASP A 79 -16.97 -5.09 -12.51
C ASP A 79 -16.70 -3.57 -12.37
N SER A 80 -15.63 -3.20 -11.68
CA SER A 80 -15.24 -1.79 -11.48
C SER A 80 -14.47 -1.17 -12.65
N LEU A 81 -13.92 -1.96 -13.58
CA LEU A 81 -12.99 -1.47 -14.61
C LEU A 81 -13.58 -0.33 -15.47
N SER A 82 -14.85 -0.47 -15.89
CA SER A 82 -15.54 0.57 -16.66
C SER A 82 -15.67 1.88 -15.87
N ASN A 83 -16.01 1.79 -14.58
CA ASN A 83 -16.12 2.97 -13.73
C ASN A 83 -14.74 3.60 -13.46
N LEU A 84 -13.69 2.80 -13.28
CA LEU A 84 -12.32 3.28 -13.13
C LEU A 84 -11.89 4.08 -14.37
N ASP A 85 -12.13 3.54 -15.56
CA ASP A 85 -11.81 4.20 -16.83
C ASP A 85 -12.49 5.57 -16.96
N ILE A 86 -13.82 5.61 -16.75
CA ILE A 86 -14.60 6.86 -16.80
C ILE A 86 -14.03 7.93 -15.86
N ASN A 87 -13.69 7.55 -14.64
CA ASN A 87 -13.21 8.50 -13.64
C ASN A 87 -11.75 8.94 -13.88
N ILE A 88 -10.88 8.05 -14.35
CA ILE A 88 -9.50 8.43 -14.73
C ILE A 88 -9.55 9.42 -15.90
N ASN A 89 -10.36 9.14 -16.92
CA ASN A 89 -10.58 10.08 -18.03
C ASN A 89 -11.10 11.43 -17.53
N LYS A 90 -12.05 11.42 -16.58
CA LYS A 90 -12.54 12.66 -15.96
C LYS A 90 -11.44 13.43 -15.25
N ILE A 91 -10.58 12.75 -14.47
CA ILE A 91 -9.41 13.37 -13.81
C ILE A 91 -8.51 14.04 -14.85
N PHE A 92 -8.27 13.41 -16.00
CA PHE A 92 -7.42 13.96 -17.06
C PHE A 92 -8.04 15.22 -17.67
N LYS A 93 -9.33 15.15 -18.03
CA LYS A 93 -10.09 16.28 -18.59
C LYS A 93 -10.15 17.47 -17.64
N ASP A 94 -10.51 17.25 -16.37
CA ASP A 94 -10.64 18.30 -15.36
C ASP A 94 -9.30 19.02 -15.09
N ASN A 95 -8.18 18.36 -15.40
CA ASN A 95 -6.83 18.90 -15.22
C ASN A 95 -6.17 19.34 -16.53
N LYS A 96 -6.91 19.36 -17.65
CA LYS A 96 -6.40 19.69 -18.99
C LYS A 96 -5.15 18.89 -19.36
N TYR A 97 -5.08 17.64 -18.90
CA TYR A 97 -3.94 16.75 -19.11
C TYR A 97 -4.24 15.84 -20.30
N ASN A 98 -3.69 16.19 -21.46
CA ASN A 98 -3.95 15.50 -22.73
C ASN A 98 -2.94 14.37 -22.95
N MET A 99 -3.12 13.26 -22.24
CA MET A 99 -2.35 12.03 -22.42
C MET A 99 -3.30 10.85 -22.56
N GLU A 100 -2.91 9.88 -23.37
CA GLU A 100 -3.56 8.57 -23.38
C GLU A 100 -3.15 7.77 -22.13
N TYR A 101 -3.98 6.79 -21.77
CA TYR A 101 -3.65 5.84 -20.72
C TYR A 101 -4.31 4.49 -21.03
N THR A 102 -3.80 3.44 -20.40
CA THR A 102 -4.39 2.11 -20.40
C THR A 102 -4.71 1.66 -18.98
N VAL A 103 -5.76 0.85 -18.84
CA VAL A 103 -6.12 0.15 -17.60
C VAL A 103 -6.09 -1.33 -17.92
N ASP A 104 -5.15 -2.04 -17.31
CA ASP A 104 -4.96 -3.48 -17.52
C ASP A 104 -5.16 -4.24 -16.21
N PHE A 105 -6.03 -5.25 -16.22
CA PHE A 105 -6.21 -6.15 -15.08
C PHE A 105 -5.88 -7.58 -15.50
N GLY A 106 -4.83 -8.14 -14.91
CA GLY A 106 -4.30 -9.44 -15.25
C GLY A 106 -2.85 -9.60 -14.80
N TYR A 107 -2.12 -10.50 -15.45
CA TYR A 107 -0.71 -10.74 -15.13
C TYR A 107 0.19 -9.70 -15.79
N ASN A 108 0.81 -8.85 -14.98
CA ASN A 108 1.74 -7.82 -15.44
C ASN A 108 3.13 -8.02 -14.87
N TYR A 109 4.14 -7.64 -15.65
CA TYR A 109 5.53 -7.69 -15.21
C TYR A 109 5.81 -6.61 -14.16
N PHE A 110 6.44 -7.00 -13.04
CA PHE A 110 7.01 -6.11 -12.04
C PHE A 110 8.52 -6.35 -11.96
N PRO A 111 9.34 -5.29 -11.96
CA PRO A 111 10.75 -5.43 -11.62
C PRO A 111 10.89 -5.79 -10.14
N GLU A 112 12.05 -6.32 -9.77
CA GLU A 112 12.41 -6.61 -8.39
C GLU A 112 12.09 -5.43 -7.44
N LYS A 113 11.50 -5.73 -6.28
CA LYS A 113 11.15 -4.75 -5.26
C LYS A 113 11.66 -5.14 -3.88
N LYS A 114 12.12 -4.15 -3.13
CA LYS A 114 12.28 -4.27 -1.67
C LYS A 114 11.09 -3.64 -0.97
N TYR A 115 10.41 -4.40 -0.13
CA TYR A 115 9.26 -3.94 0.64
C TYR A 115 9.29 -4.55 2.04
N ARG A 116 9.17 -3.71 3.07
CA ARG A 116 9.26 -4.09 4.49
C ARG A 116 10.47 -4.98 4.83
N GLY A 117 11.64 -4.68 4.26
CA GLY A 117 12.88 -5.44 4.50
C GLY A 117 12.99 -6.75 3.71
N LEU A 118 11.91 -7.20 3.07
CA LEU A 118 11.87 -8.38 2.22
C LEU A 118 12.13 -8.01 0.76
N LYS A 119 12.83 -8.91 0.07
CA LYS A 119 13.06 -8.84 -1.37
C LYS A 119 11.98 -9.66 -2.08
N TYR A 120 11.31 -9.03 -3.03
CA TYR A 120 10.37 -9.67 -3.94
C TYR A 120 11.02 -9.67 -5.33
N GLU A 121 11.16 -10.86 -5.90
CA GLU A 121 11.79 -11.05 -7.20
C GLU A 121 10.99 -10.37 -8.32
N GLU A 122 11.64 -10.15 -9.46
CA GLU A 122 10.93 -9.77 -10.67
C GLU A 122 10.04 -10.91 -11.19
N GLY A 123 8.98 -10.56 -11.90
CA GLY A 123 8.09 -11.55 -12.47
C GLY A 123 6.73 -10.99 -12.88
N TYR A 124 5.87 -11.88 -13.36
CA TYR A 124 4.49 -11.56 -13.68
C TYR A 124 3.60 -11.81 -12.48
N TYR A 125 2.83 -10.79 -12.10
CA TYR A 125 1.95 -10.83 -10.94
C TYR A 125 0.56 -10.36 -11.33
N GLU A 126 -0.46 -10.99 -10.74
CA GLU A 126 -1.84 -10.55 -10.88
C GLU A 126 -1.98 -9.14 -10.33
N SER A 127 -2.47 -8.22 -11.17
CA SER A 127 -2.46 -6.81 -10.83
C SER A 127 -3.38 -5.97 -11.71
N LEU A 128 -3.82 -4.86 -11.14
CA LEU A 128 -4.43 -3.75 -11.84
C LEU A 128 -3.35 -2.69 -12.12
N VAL A 129 -3.08 -2.42 -13.40
CA VAL A 129 -2.03 -1.49 -13.84
C VAL A 129 -2.64 -0.37 -14.67
N ILE A 130 -2.38 0.87 -14.25
CA ILE A 130 -2.69 2.07 -15.01
C ILE A 130 -1.38 2.59 -15.60
N THR A 131 -1.26 2.57 -16.93
CA THR A 131 -0.08 3.13 -17.63
C THR A 131 -0.49 4.40 -18.34
N ILE A 132 0.16 5.52 -18.03
CA ILE A 132 -0.12 6.83 -18.61
C ILE A 132 0.95 7.15 -19.64
N GLY A 133 0.55 7.49 -20.87
CA GLY A 133 1.46 7.79 -21.98
C GLY A 133 2.49 6.68 -22.18
N GLU A 134 3.77 7.05 -22.26
CA GLU A 134 4.87 6.10 -22.49
C GLU A 134 5.25 5.26 -21.27
N GLY A 135 4.70 5.54 -20.08
CA GLY A 135 4.98 4.77 -18.86
C GLY A 135 6.44 4.78 -18.41
N LYS A 136 7.17 5.89 -18.60
CA LYS A 136 8.62 5.97 -18.30
C LYS A 136 8.95 6.63 -16.97
N GLY A 137 7.95 7.16 -16.26
CA GLY A 137 8.18 7.82 -14.99
C GLY A 137 8.18 6.87 -13.79
N ASP A 138 8.60 7.41 -12.65
CA ASP A 138 8.64 6.73 -11.37
C ASP A 138 7.24 6.30 -10.98
N ASN A 139 7.01 4.99 -10.99
CA ASN A 139 5.72 4.41 -10.69
C ASN A 139 5.40 4.46 -9.19
N TRP A 140 4.11 4.37 -8.90
CA TRP A 140 3.61 4.00 -7.59
C TRP A 140 3.03 2.60 -7.68
N TRP A 141 3.25 1.78 -6.66
CA TRP A 141 2.64 0.47 -6.55
C TRP A 141 2.22 0.17 -5.13
N CYS A 142 1.29 -0.76 -4.97
CA CYS A 142 0.85 -1.26 -3.69
C CYS A 142 0.18 -2.65 -3.83
N VAL A 143 -0.25 -3.25 -2.72
CA VAL A 143 -0.98 -4.53 -2.70
C VAL A 143 -2.45 -4.27 -2.44
N LEU A 144 -3.26 -4.50 -3.47
CA LEU A 144 -4.69 -4.21 -3.48
C LEU A 144 -5.49 -5.25 -2.70
N PHE A 145 -5.15 -6.53 -2.86
CA PHE A 145 -5.77 -7.64 -2.15
C PHE A 145 -4.70 -8.64 -1.68
N PRO A 146 -4.64 -9.00 -0.39
CA PRO A 146 -5.31 -8.33 0.72
C PRO A 146 -4.87 -6.84 0.80
N ASN A 147 -5.70 -5.95 1.32
CA ASN A 147 -5.38 -4.51 1.31
C ASN A 147 -4.25 -4.18 2.31
N LEU A 148 -3.00 -4.20 1.86
CA LEU A 148 -1.83 -3.87 2.69
C LEU A 148 -1.47 -2.38 2.65
N CYS A 149 -2.10 -1.62 1.76
CA CYS A 149 -1.84 -0.19 1.57
C CYS A 149 -2.33 0.66 2.75
N LEU A 150 -3.51 0.33 3.29
CA LEU A 150 -4.09 1.02 4.45
C LEU A 150 -3.30 0.72 5.73
N VAL A 151 -2.82 -0.52 5.87
CA VAL A 151 -1.97 -0.92 7.01
C VAL A 151 -0.72 -0.04 7.08
N ASP A 152 -0.10 0.31 5.94
CA ASP A 152 1.04 1.25 5.91
C ASP A 152 0.66 2.70 6.24
N LEU A 153 -0.57 3.13 5.95
CA LEU A 153 -1.05 4.49 6.25
C LEU A 153 -1.42 4.66 7.72
N GLU A 154 -2.07 3.67 8.32
CA GLU A 154 -2.39 3.63 9.76
C GLU A 154 -1.11 3.54 10.61
N ASN A 155 -0.10 2.80 10.16
CA ASN A 155 1.20 2.76 10.83
C ASN A 155 2.06 4.02 10.61
N LYS A 156 1.72 4.88 9.63
CA LYS A 156 2.40 6.17 9.39
C LYS A 156 1.76 7.35 10.09
N THR A 157 0.51 7.24 10.54
CA THR A 157 0.05 8.14 11.59
C THR A 157 0.85 7.77 12.83
N ASN A 158 1.78 8.63 13.24
CA ASN A 158 2.29 8.62 14.61
C ASN A 158 1.06 8.70 15.51
N VAL A 159 0.52 7.55 15.90
CA VAL A 159 -0.36 7.46 17.05
C VAL A 159 0.54 7.90 18.18
N GLU A 160 0.38 9.16 18.57
CA GLU A 160 0.96 9.70 19.78
C GLU A 160 0.37 8.83 20.89
N TYR A 161 1.09 7.76 21.23
CA TYR A 161 0.70 6.86 22.31
C TYR A 161 0.71 7.71 23.57
N LYS A 162 -0.45 8.23 23.95
CA LYS A 162 -0.74 8.64 25.31
C LYS A 162 -0.72 7.39 26.18
N SER A 163 0.50 6.95 26.47
CA SER A 163 0.75 5.89 27.43
C SER A 163 0.29 6.41 28.78
N TRP A 164 -0.66 5.72 29.39
CA TRP A 164 -1.13 6.00 30.75
C TRP A 164 0.05 6.14 31.74
N ILE A 165 1.14 5.40 31.50
CA ILE A 165 2.37 5.46 32.30
C ILE A 165 3.04 6.84 32.19
N VAL A 166 3.11 7.42 30.99
CA VAL A 166 3.68 8.76 30.76
C VAL A 166 2.83 9.83 31.46
N GLU A 167 1.50 9.68 31.44
CA GLU A 167 0.61 10.58 32.17
C GLU A 167 0.76 10.50 33.69
N GLN A 168 1.07 9.32 34.25
CA GLN A 168 1.33 9.18 35.68
C GLN A 168 2.71 9.73 36.08
N ILE A 169 3.74 9.57 35.25
CA ILE A 169 5.09 10.09 35.54
C ILE A 169 5.09 11.63 35.59
N ASN A 170 4.40 12.30 34.64
CA ASN A 170 4.27 13.76 34.62
C ASN A 170 3.37 14.33 35.73
N LYS A 171 2.69 13.47 36.51
CA LYS A 171 1.97 13.88 37.72
C LYS A 171 2.82 13.75 38.98
N ILE A 172 3.91 12.98 38.91
CA ILE A 172 4.80 12.70 40.04
C ILE A 172 6.03 13.63 40.01
N PHE A 173 6.44 14.09 38.82
CA PHE A 173 7.46 15.11 38.58
C PHE A 173 6.83 16.37 38.00
#